data_AF-A0A931V4M3-F1
#
_entry.id   AF-A0A931V4M3-F1
#
_cell.length_a   1.000
_cell.length_b   1.000
_cell.length_c   1.000
_cell.angle_alpha   90.00
_cell.angle_beta   90.00
_cell.angle_gamma   90.00
#
_symmetry.space_group_name_H-M   'P 1'
#
loop_
_entity.id
_entity.type
_entity.pdbx_description
1 polymer ?
#
loop_
_entity_poly.entity_id
_entity_poly.type
_entity_poly.pdbx_seq_one_letter_code
_entity_poly.pdbx_strand_id
1 'polypeptide(L)'
;MDLFSYPFRGRALHDHEAAFEAVVAFIHGHGGMNALWWTTLIAFVAAACAATEAARRLIPSAPARIVAGALVVGAIAGLLRRVAPMFVAALLAPFHGLVWWTAVVPLAHAAEGVVSRTSRRAVWLDLGVALGCVLLPEVTAPGILALNVRALRGSAILQHINELRSPFVLLLDGSARLPVFSWIVGALSLLGLWLAWRRARGGPVRGSDMVLLAALLLPGVRWARFAVLPLLAAMPWAIAGLAAVAERVLRQRILARGLPLVACAISAVIITESYGQTVAMRGFDFERQPVQAVDFLRTHRPNAQLFHPYNFGSYLIFARFPPRGVIIDPRAQTLYPDEYVSRYYAATSDPATFEAWAAEMRFDTVLIARGHKGSRPLREYLERSPAWRHAFTDQVAIVFIRRG
;
A
#
# COMPACT_ATOMS: atom_id res chain seq x y z
N MET A 1 6.62 10.89 14.08
CA MET A 1 7.60 9.97 14.68
C MET A 1 7.09 8.59 14.38
N ASP A 2 7.90 7.78 13.73
CA ASP A 2 7.55 6.38 13.47
C ASP A 2 7.67 5.62 14.80
N LEU A 3 6.80 4.63 15.05
CA LEU A 3 6.81 3.83 16.29
C LEU A 3 8.19 3.16 16.53
N PHE A 4 9.03 3.11 15.49
CA PHE A 4 10.32 2.45 15.45
C PHE A 4 11.55 3.35 15.73
N SER A 5 11.40 4.63 16.04
CA SER A 5 12.58 5.52 16.15
C SER A 5 12.44 6.77 17.03
N TYR A 6 11.94 6.62 18.26
CA TYR A 6 12.33 7.55 19.32
C TYR A 6 13.73 7.13 19.82
N PRO A 7 14.72 8.03 19.92
CA PRO A 7 15.94 7.77 20.68
C PRO A 7 15.55 7.79 22.16
N PHE A 8 15.03 6.67 22.68
CA PHE A 8 14.73 6.54 24.09
C PHE A 8 16.06 6.45 24.86
N ARG A 9 16.43 7.56 25.51
CA ARG A 9 17.51 7.61 26.48
C ARG A 9 17.30 6.52 27.53
N GLY A 10 18.00 5.38 27.39
CA GLY A 10 18.24 4.42 28.46
C GLY A 10 17.17 3.35 28.74
N ARG A 11 16.29 2.98 27.79
CA ARG A 11 15.42 1.79 27.95
C ARG A 11 15.65 0.77 26.82
N ALA A 12 15.62 -0.52 27.16
CA ALA A 12 15.81 -1.62 26.24
C ALA A 12 14.63 -1.73 25.25
N LEU A 13 14.93 -2.08 24.00
CA LEU A 13 13.98 -2.18 22.88
C LEU A 13 12.81 -3.16 23.15
N HIS A 14 12.96 -4.09 24.09
CA HIS A 14 12.08 -5.25 24.27
C HIS A 14 10.70 -4.98 24.89
N ASP A 15 10.46 -3.82 25.49
CA ASP A 15 9.29 -3.65 26.37
C ASP A 15 8.00 -3.19 25.66
N HIS A 16 8.06 -2.82 24.37
CA HIS A 16 6.89 -2.29 23.63
C HIS A 16 6.50 -3.07 22.36
N GLU A 17 7.23 -4.13 22.02
CA GLU A 17 7.01 -4.90 20.78
C GLU A 17 6.11 -6.13 20.97
N ALA A 18 5.88 -6.62 22.20
CA ALA A 18 5.19 -7.89 22.41
C ALA A 18 3.77 -7.94 21.82
N ALA A 19 3.01 -6.84 21.89
CA ALA A 19 1.65 -6.81 21.34
C ALA A 19 1.64 -6.76 19.81
N PHE A 20 2.51 -5.96 19.20
CA PHE A 20 2.61 -5.88 17.73
C PHE A 20 3.22 -7.15 17.15
N GLU A 21 4.29 -7.68 17.75
CA GLU A 21 4.87 -8.96 17.37
C GLU A 21 3.91 -10.12 17.62
N ALA A 22 3.12 -10.11 18.70
CA ALA A 22 2.07 -11.11 18.89
C ALA A 22 0.99 -11.01 17.81
N VAL A 23 0.59 -9.80 17.39
CA VAL A 23 -0.36 -9.61 16.29
C VAL A 23 0.24 -10.06 14.96
N VAL A 24 1.48 -9.69 14.65
CA VAL A 24 2.16 -10.11 13.42
C VAL A 24 2.41 -11.61 13.41
N ALA A 25 2.86 -12.19 14.52
CA ALA A 25 3.05 -13.63 14.69
C ALA A 25 1.72 -14.39 14.65
N PHE A 26 0.65 -13.84 15.21
CA PHE A 26 -0.70 -14.39 15.10
C PHE A 26 -1.17 -14.37 13.65
N ILE A 27 -1.07 -13.23 12.96
CA ILE A 27 -1.40 -13.08 11.55
C ILE A 27 -0.56 -14.07 10.72
N HIS A 28 0.74 -14.15 10.97
CA HIS A 28 1.66 -15.03 10.27
C HIS A 28 1.34 -16.52 10.50
N GLY A 29 1.12 -16.92 11.75
CA GLY A 29 0.76 -18.29 12.15
C GLY A 29 -0.58 -18.75 11.60
N HIS A 30 -1.47 -17.82 11.23
CA HIS A 30 -2.76 -18.12 10.61
C HIS A 30 -2.77 -17.94 9.08
N GLY A 31 -1.60 -17.85 8.42
CA GLY A 31 -1.50 -17.78 6.95
C GLY A 31 -1.27 -16.36 6.39
N GLY A 32 -0.86 -15.43 7.26
CA GLY A 32 -0.52 -14.05 6.93
C GLY A 32 -1.75 -13.15 6.69
N MET A 33 -1.48 -11.94 6.21
CA MET A 33 -2.51 -11.00 5.74
C MET A 33 -3.48 -11.67 4.75
N ASN A 34 -2.96 -12.57 3.91
CA ASN A 34 -3.75 -13.30 2.92
C ASN A 34 -4.87 -14.12 3.58
N ALA A 35 -4.59 -14.82 4.69
CA ALA A 35 -5.63 -15.59 5.37
C ALA A 35 -6.72 -14.72 5.98
N LEU A 36 -6.38 -13.53 6.50
CA LEU A 36 -7.34 -12.53 6.97
C LEU A 36 -8.25 -12.01 5.83
N TRP A 37 -7.68 -11.75 4.66
CA TRP A 37 -8.44 -11.41 3.45
C TRP A 37 -9.35 -12.57 3.03
N TRP A 38 -8.85 -13.80 3.03
CA TRP A 38 -9.62 -14.99 2.68
C TRP A 38 -10.73 -15.29 3.68
N THR A 39 -10.50 -15.18 4.98
CA THR A 39 -11.55 -15.37 6.00
C THR A 39 -12.64 -14.33 5.85
N THR A 40 -12.28 -13.09 5.53
CA THR A 40 -13.25 -12.01 5.29
C THR A 40 -14.06 -12.26 4.01
N LEU A 41 -13.39 -12.65 2.93
CA LEU A 41 -14.04 -12.98 1.66
C LEU A 41 -14.92 -14.23 1.76
N ILE A 42 -14.44 -15.29 2.42
CA ILE A 42 -15.18 -16.54 2.66
C ILE A 42 -16.38 -16.27 3.55
N ALA A 43 -16.22 -15.51 4.64
CA ALA A 43 -17.35 -15.11 5.48
C ALA A 43 -18.38 -14.31 4.69
N PHE A 44 -17.94 -13.43 3.80
CA PHE A 44 -18.82 -12.65 2.92
C PHE A 44 -19.59 -13.54 1.92
N VAL A 45 -18.88 -14.43 1.22
CA VAL A 45 -19.49 -15.38 0.27
C VAL A 45 -20.43 -16.35 1.00
N ALA A 46 -20.03 -16.86 2.16
CA ALA A 46 -20.86 -17.74 2.98
C ALA A 46 -22.13 -17.03 3.48
N ALA A 47 -22.02 -15.77 3.93
CA ALA A 47 -23.18 -14.97 4.32
C ALA A 47 -24.13 -14.72 3.14
N ALA A 48 -23.59 -14.41 1.95
CA ALA A 48 -24.39 -14.23 0.73
C ALA A 48 -25.07 -15.53 0.27
N CYS A 49 -24.38 -16.67 0.33
CA CYS A 49 -24.93 -17.98 0.03
C CYS A 49 -26.01 -18.39 1.05
N ALA A 50 -25.76 -18.22 2.35
CA ALA A 50 -26.72 -18.51 3.42
C ALA A 50 -27.99 -17.64 3.30
N ALA A 51 -27.84 -16.36 2.98
CA ALA A 51 -28.95 -15.46 2.70
C ALA A 51 -29.77 -15.90 1.47
N THR A 52 -29.09 -16.33 0.41
CA THR A 52 -29.75 -16.82 -0.81
C THR A 52 -30.50 -18.14 -0.56
N GLU A 53 -29.93 -19.03 0.25
CA GLU A 53 -30.56 -20.30 0.62
C GLU A 53 -31.73 -20.11 1.59
N ALA A 54 -31.62 -19.19 2.56
CA ALA A 54 -32.74 -18.80 3.42
C ALA A 54 -33.90 -18.21 2.59
N ALA A 55 -33.60 -17.36 1.60
CA ALA A 55 -34.58 -16.84 0.67
C ALA A 55 -35.22 -17.94 -0.20
N ARG A 56 -34.46 -18.99 -0.57
CA ARG A 56 -35.00 -20.15 -1.31
C ARG A 56 -36.00 -20.97 -0.50
N ARG A 57 -35.76 -21.13 0.80
CA ARG A 57 -36.62 -21.94 1.69
C ARG A 57 -37.92 -21.22 2.07
N LEU A 58 -37.88 -19.90 2.20
CA LEU A 58 -39.01 -19.10 2.65
C LEU A 58 -39.93 -18.64 1.52
N ILE A 59 -39.49 -18.66 0.26
CA ILE A 59 -40.21 -18.06 -0.85
C ILE A 59 -40.39 -19.08 -2.00
N PRO A 60 -41.60 -19.63 -2.19
CA PRO A 60 -41.83 -20.75 -3.10
C PRO A 60 -41.72 -20.37 -4.59
N SER A 61 -41.98 -19.11 -4.98
CA SER A 61 -41.93 -18.71 -6.39
C SER A 61 -40.54 -18.22 -6.80
N ALA A 62 -40.01 -18.77 -7.91
CA ALA A 62 -38.69 -18.42 -8.45
C ALA A 62 -38.48 -16.90 -8.72
N PRO A 63 -39.47 -16.14 -9.20
CA PRO A 63 -39.33 -14.68 -9.37
C PRO A 63 -39.13 -13.96 -8.03
N ALA A 64 -39.87 -14.36 -6.99
CA ALA A 64 -39.79 -13.73 -5.68
C ALA A 64 -38.48 -14.11 -4.94
N ARG A 65 -37.88 -15.27 -5.23
CA ARG A 65 -36.53 -15.63 -4.76
C ARG A 65 -35.44 -14.72 -5.33
N ILE A 66 -35.53 -14.37 -6.61
CA ILE A 66 -34.58 -13.45 -7.27
C ILE A 66 -34.72 -12.04 -6.68
N VAL A 67 -35.95 -11.58 -6.46
CA VAL A 67 -36.22 -10.27 -5.83
C VAL A 67 -35.73 -10.25 -4.38
N ALA A 68 -35.97 -11.30 -3.59
CA ALA A 68 -35.49 -11.39 -2.21
C ALA A 68 -33.96 -11.46 -2.12
N GLY A 69 -33.31 -12.24 -3.01
CA GLY A 69 -31.84 -12.26 -3.11
C GLY A 69 -31.28 -10.88 -3.46
N ALA A 70 -31.89 -10.16 -4.42
CA ALA A 70 -31.50 -8.81 -4.76
C ALA A 70 -31.73 -7.80 -3.62
N LEU A 71 -32.80 -7.96 -2.83
CA LEU A 71 -33.09 -7.14 -1.64
C LEU A 71 -32.10 -7.40 -0.50
N VAL A 72 -31.71 -8.66 -0.24
CA VAL A 72 -30.70 -8.97 0.78
C VAL A 72 -29.33 -8.49 0.35
N VAL A 73 -28.95 -8.68 -0.91
CA VAL A 73 -27.73 -8.07 -1.47
C VAL A 73 -27.81 -6.54 -1.37
N GLY A 74 -28.97 -5.94 -1.62
CA GLY A 74 -29.20 -4.50 -1.45
C GLY A 74 -29.09 -4.01 0.00
N ALA A 75 -29.59 -4.79 0.97
CA ALA A 75 -29.52 -4.48 2.40
C ALA A 75 -28.09 -4.63 2.95
N ILE A 76 -27.39 -5.70 2.55
CA ILE A 76 -25.97 -5.91 2.85
C ILE A 76 -25.14 -4.79 2.18
N ALA A 77 -25.43 -4.43 0.93
CA ALA A 77 -24.79 -3.31 0.25
C ALA A 77 -25.11 -1.94 0.90
N GLY A 78 -26.28 -1.79 1.52
CA GLY A 78 -26.68 -0.61 2.28
C GLY A 78 -25.96 -0.49 3.62
N LEU A 79 -25.83 -1.61 4.35
CA LEU A 79 -25.06 -1.70 5.59
C LEU A 79 -23.56 -1.49 5.31
N LEU A 80 -23.03 -2.16 4.29
CA LEU A 80 -21.66 -1.95 3.82
C LEU A 80 -21.45 -0.51 3.35
N ARG A 81 -22.41 0.13 2.68
CA ARG A 81 -22.28 1.56 2.34
C ARG A 81 -22.09 2.46 3.56
N ARG A 82 -22.65 2.10 4.72
CA ARG A 82 -22.49 2.85 5.97
C ARG A 82 -21.22 2.48 6.73
N VAL A 83 -20.87 1.20 6.77
CA VAL A 83 -19.78 0.68 7.62
C VAL A 83 -18.45 0.59 6.87
N ALA A 84 -18.46 0.30 5.57
CA ALA A 84 -17.24 0.15 4.78
C ALA A 84 -16.36 1.40 4.77
N PRO A 85 -16.88 2.65 4.65
CA PRO A 85 -16.03 3.83 4.72
C PRO A 85 -15.33 3.96 6.08
N MET A 86 -16.02 3.62 7.18
CA MET A 86 -15.46 3.64 8.53
C MET A 86 -14.43 2.51 8.76
N PHE A 87 -14.71 1.31 8.23
CA PHE A 87 -13.81 0.17 8.35
C PHE A 87 -12.55 0.36 7.51
N VAL A 88 -12.71 0.88 6.29
CA VAL A 88 -11.60 1.27 5.41
C VAL A 88 -10.81 2.44 6.02
N ALA A 89 -11.48 3.43 6.61
CA ALA A 89 -10.83 4.50 7.36
C ALA A 89 -9.97 3.96 8.52
N ALA A 90 -10.53 3.07 9.35
CA ALA A 90 -9.82 2.46 10.46
C ALA A 90 -8.65 1.57 10.02
N LEU A 91 -8.81 0.80 8.94
CA LEU A 91 -7.74 -0.03 8.35
C LEU A 91 -6.64 0.79 7.68
N LEU A 92 -6.97 1.95 7.11
CA LEU A 92 -6.01 2.80 6.40
C LEU A 92 -5.30 3.80 7.31
N ALA A 93 -5.84 4.07 8.51
CA ALA A 93 -5.26 4.99 9.49
C ALA A 93 -3.78 4.71 9.87
N PRO A 94 -3.31 3.45 9.95
CA PRO A 94 -1.90 3.15 10.21
C PRO A 94 -0.97 3.45 9.03
N PHE A 95 -1.49 3.54 7.81
CA PHE A 95 -0.67 3.72 6.60
C PHE A 95 -0.31 5.20 6.41
N HIS A 96 1.00 5.47 6.39
CA HIS A 96 1.56 6.82 6.35
C HIS A 96 0.97 7.67 5.21
N GLY A 97 0.30 8.77 5.58
CA GLY A 97 -0.20 9.80 4.66
C GLY A 97 -1.70 9.79 4.37
N LEU A 98 -2.46 8.77 4.82
CA LEU A 98 -3.90 8.68 4.55
C LEU A 98 -4.81 9.11 5.68
N VAL A 99 -4.29 9.31 6.89
CA VAL A 99 -5.10 9.70 8.07
C VAL A 99 -6.06 10.86 7.77
N TRP A 100 -5.57 11.91 7.10
CA TRP A 100 -6.41 13.04 6.69
C TRP A 100 -7.52 12.67 5.70
N TRP A 101 -7.24 11.75 4.77
CA TRP A 101 -8.21 11.26 3.80
C TRP A 101 -9.34 10.45 4.44
N THR A 102 -9.05 9.76 5.54
CA THR A 102 -10.07 8.97 6.27
C THR A 102 -11.13 9.84 6.95
N ALA A 103 -10.81 11.11 7.25
CA ALA A 103 -11.75 12.07 7.82
C ALA A 103 -12.61 12.78 6.77
N VAL A 104 -12.22 12.77 5.49
CA VAL A 104 -12.94 13.49 4.41
C VAL A 104 -14.36 12.96 4.22
N VAL A 105 -14.55 11.64 4.33
CA VAL A 105 -15.88 11.01 4.16
C VAL A 105 -16.87 11.43 5.24
N PRO A 106 -16.59 11.24 6.54
CA PRO A 106 -17.51 11.68 7.58
C PRO A 106 -17.74 13.20 7.55
N LEU A 107 -16.74 14.01 7.18
CA LEU A 107 -16.94 15.45 6.98
C LEU A 107 -17.91 15.75 5.83
N ALA A 108 -17.79 15.04 4.70
CA ALA A 108 -18.70 15.18 3.58
C ALA A 108 -20.14 14.74 3.93
N HIS A 109 -20.28 13.65 4.69
CA HIS A 109 -21.59 13.21 5.22
C HIS A 109 -22.21 14.25 6.16
N ALA A 110 -21.42 14.81 7.08
CA ALA A 110 -21.88 15.85 8.00
C ALA A 110 -22.35 17.09 7.23
N ALA A 111 -21.57 17.55 6.24
CA ALA A 111 -21.91 18.71 5.41
C ALA A 111 -23.20 18.48 4.60
N GLU A 112 -23.33 17.33 3.94
CA GLU A 112 -24.56 16.96 3.23
C GLU A 112 -25.74 16.84 4.19
N GLY A 113 -25.52 16.31 5.40
CA GLY A 113 -26.54 16.18 6.44
C GLY A 113 -27.09 17.54 6.89
N VAL A 114 -26.23 18.57 6.98
CA VAL A 114 -26.62 19.96 7.25
C VAL A 114 -27.47 20.52 6.11
N VAL A 115 -27.04 20.35 4.85
CA VAL A 115 -27.75 20.87 3.67
C VAL A 115 -29.10 20.18 3.48
N SER A 116 -29.16 18.86 3.64
CA SER A 116 -30.37 18.04 3.47
C SER A 116 -31.30 18.04 4.70
N ARG A 117 -30.99 18.83 5.74
CA ARG A 117 -31.76 18.95 6.99
C ARG A 117 -32.04 17.59 7.66
N THR A 118 -31.04 16.70 7.63
CA THR A 118 -31.09 15.44 8.41
C THR A 118 -31.01 15.72 9.92
N SER A 119 -31.23 14.70 10.76
CA SER A 119 -31.21 14.90 12.21
C SER A 119 -29.86 15.43 12.68
N ARG A 120 -29.88 16.43 13.58
CA ARG A 120 -28.66 16.98 14.20
C ARG A 120 -27.78 15.90 14.82
N ARG A 121 -28.38 14.83 15.36
CA ARG A 121 -27.66 13.71 15.96
C ARG A 121 -26.77 12.97 14.94
N ALA A 122 -27.23 12.82 13.70
CA ALA A 122 -26.45 12.18 12.65
C ALA A 122 -25.23 13.02 12.26
N VAL A 123 -25.42 14.33 12.08
CA VAL A 123 -24.34 15.27 11.79
C VAL A 123 -23.27 15.26 12.89
N TRP A 124 -23.68 15.29 14.17
CA TRP A 124 -22.74 15.23 15.29
C TRP A 124 -21.99 13.91 15.37
N LEU A 125 -22.64 12.79 15.05
CA LEU A 125 -22.00 11.49 14.99
C LEU A 125 -20.91 11.46 13.91
N ASP A 126 -21.23 11.94 12.71
CA ASP A 126 -20.27 12.02 11.60
C ASP A 126 -19.09 12.94 11.95
N LEU A 127 -19.33 14.12 12.55
CA LEU A 127 -18.26 14.99 13.02
C LEU A 127 -17.38 14.32 14.09
N GLY A 128 -18.00 13.58 15.02
CA GLY A 128 -17.27 12.81 16.04
C GLY A 128 -16.40 11.70 15.41
N VAL A 129 -16.90 11.01 14.40
CA VAL A 129 -16.13 10.02 13.63
C VAL A 129 -14.97 10.68 12.89
N ALA A 130 -15.20 11.81 12.21
CA ALA A 130 -14.15 12.56 11.54
C ALA A 130 -13.03 12.99 12.50
N LEU A 131 -13.41 13.50 13.66
CA LEU A 131 -12.46 13.87 14.71
C LEU A 131 -11.69 12.66 15.23
N GLY A 132 -12.39 11.54 15.46
CA GLY A 132 -11.78 10.27 15.86
C GLY A 132 -10.75 9.75 14.84
N CYS A 133 -11.05 9.84 13.55
CA CYS A 133 -10.13 9.46 12.47
C CYS A 133 -8.82 10.27 12.50
N VAL A 134 -8.85 11.53 12.97
CA VAL A 134 -7.65 12.39 13.05
C VAL A 134 -6.92 12.22 14.39
N LEU A 135 -7.66 12.21 15.50
CA LEU A 135 -7.08 12.19 16.85
C LEU A 135 -6.58 10.81 17.27
N LEU A 136 -7.29 9.74 16.90
CA LEU A 136 -6.92 8.39 17.33
C LEU A 136 -5.52 7.96 16.86
N PRO A 137 -5.10 8.24 15.60
CA PRO A 137 -3.72 8.01 15.18
C PRO A 137 -2.70 8.80 16.01
N GLU A 138 -2.98 10.05 16.36
CA GLU A 138 -2.07 10.88 17.15
C GLU A 138 -2.00 10.41 18.61
N VAL A 139 -3.09 9.89 19.17
CA VAL A 139 -3.11 9.30 20.52
C VAL A 139 -2.37 7.96 20.55
N THR A 140 -2.54 7.13 19.50
CA THR A 140 -1.88 5.81 19.41
C THR A 140 -0.41 5.91 19.02
N ALA A 141 -0.05 6.92 18.23
CA ALA A 141 1.30 7.20 17.77
C ALA A 141 1.58 8.72 17.79
N PRO A 142 1.97 9.28 18.95
CA PRO A 142 2.24 10.71 19.06
C PRO A 142 3.26 11.21 18.00
N GLY A 143 2.89 12.27 17.29
CA GLY A 143 3.67 12.86 16.21
C GLY A 143 3.50 12.18 14.86
N ILE A 144 2.57 11.24 14.68
CA ILE A 144 2.31 10.59 13.38
C ILE A 144 1.74 11.57 12.35
N LEU A 145 0.90 12.52 12.78
CA LEU A 145 0.35 13.53 11.88
C LEU A 145 1.47 14.45 11.34
N ALA A 146 2.35 14.92 12.23
CA ALA A 146 3.49 15.73 11.85
C ALA A 146 4.45 14.97 10.92
N LEU A 147 4.66 13.67 11.18
CA LEU A 147 5.44 12.80 10.31
C LEU A 147 4.85 12.70 8.91
N ASN A 148 3.54 12.47 8.82
CA ASN A 148 2.84 12.35 7.56
C ASN A 148 2.92 13.64 6.76
N VAL A 149 2.75 14.80 7.41
CA VAL A 149 2.92 16.11 6.76
C VAL A 149 4.34 16.30 6.26
N ARG A 150 5.35 15.90 7.05
CA ARG A 150 6.76 15.98 6.65
C ARG A 150 7.09 15.04 5.50
N ALA A 151 6.62 13.80 5.54
CA ALA A 151 6.82 12.82 4.48
C ALA A 151 6.14 13.24 3.16
N LEU A 152 5.03 13.98 3.24
CA LEU A 152 4.36 14.56 2.07
C LEU A 152 5.09 15.80 1.51
N ARG A 153 5.92 16.48 2.31
CA ARG A 153 6.71 17.63 1.88
C ARG A 153 8.06 17.17 1.33
N GLY A 154 8.17 17.16 0.01
CA GLY A 154 9.43 17.45 -0.69
C GLY A 154 10.53 16.41 -0.68
N SER A 155 10.41 15.28 0.03
CA SER A 155 11.58 14.42 0.16
C SER A 155 12.10 13.86 -1.18
N ALA A 156 13.38 14.09 -1.45
CA ALA A 156 14.06 13.63 -2.67
C ALA A 156 13.94 12.10 -2.87
N ILE A 157 13.71 11.38 -1.77
CA ILE A 157 13.42 9.95 -1.75
C ILE A 157 12.16 9.58 -2.55
N LEU A 158 11.15 10.45 -2.62
CA LEU A 158 9.86 10.16 -3.26
C LEU A 158 10.03 9.89 -4.76
N GLN A 159 11.02 10.51 -5.40
CA GLN A 159 11.32 10.29 -6.83
C GLN A 159 11.96 8.93 -7.09
N HIS A 160 12.54 8.31 -6.07
CA HIS A 160 13.34 7.09 -6.16
C HIS A 160 12.62 5.84 -5.63
N ILE A 161 11.44 6.01 -5.01
CA ILE A 161 10.58 4.89 -4.57
C ILE A 161 9.42 4.77 -5.56
N ASN A 162 9.39 3.69 -6.34
CA ASN A 162 8.37 3.44 -7.36
C ASN A 162 6.94 3.56 -6.83
N GLU A 163 6.68 3.04 -5.62
CA GLU A 163 5.38 3.09 -4.95
C GLU A 163 4.87 4.51 -4.67
N LEU A 164 5.78 5.49 -4.60
CA LEU A 164 5.48 6.90 -4.34
C LEU A 164 5.47 7.73 -5.62
N ARG A 165 5.68 7.12 -6.78
CA ARG A 165 5.54 7.77 -8.07
C ARG A 165 4.09 7.64 -8.54
N SER A 166 3.66 8.58 -9.39
CA SER A 166 2.38 8.45 -10.07
C SER A 166 2.39 7.22 -10.97
N PRO A 167 1.29 6.44 -11.03
CA PRO A 167 1.18 5.35 -12.00
C PRO A 167 1.38 5.82 -13.45
N PHE A 168 1.11 7.09 -13.78
CA PHE A 168 1.34 7.65 -15.11
C PHE A 168 2.82 7.69 -15.45
N VAL A 169 3.63 8.14 -14.49
CA VAL A 169 5.08 8.23 -14.66
C VAL A 169 5.67 6.83 -14.78
N LEU A 170 5.23 5.87 -13.97
CA LEU A 170 5.68 4.48 -14.06
C LEU A 170 5.33 3.83 -15.41
N LEU A 171 4.16 4.15 -15.96
CA LEU A 171 3.71 3.70 -17.28
C LEU A 171 4.60 4.27 -18.39
N LEU A 172 4.85 5.59 -18.36
CA LEU A 172 5.68 6.27 -19.35
C LEU A 172 7.14 5.80 -19.32
N ASP A 173 7.66 5.49 -18.13
CA ASP A 173 9.03 4.99 -17.96
C ASP A 173 9.18 3.50 -18.30
N GLY A 174 8.08 2.79 -18.62
CA GLY A 174 8.08 1.33 -18.86
C GLY A 174 8.56 0.49 -17.67
N SER A 175 8.61 1.08 -16.48
CA SER A 175 9.31 0.54 -15.30
C SER A 175 8.47 -0.45 -14.49
N ALA A 176 7.15 -0.48 -14.71
CA ALA A 176 6.25 -1.38 -13.99
C ALA A 176 5.17 -1.97 -14.92
N ARG A 177 4.86 -3.26 -14.73
CA ARG A 177 3.67 -3.93 -15.32
C ARG A 177 2.37 -3.59 -14.59
N LEU A 178 2.48 -3.02 -13.38
CA LEU A 178 1.39 -2.68 -12.47
C LEU A 178 0.41 -1.56 -12.89
N PRO A 179 0.67 -0.64 -13.86
CA PRO A 179 -0.29 0.44 -14.09
C PRO A 179 -1.58 -0.03 -14.77
N VAL A 180 -1.51 -1.00 -15.69
CA VAL A 180 -2.64 -1.33 -16.58
C VAL A 180 -3.87 -1.79 -15.80
N PHE A 181 -3.69 -2.66 -14.80
CA PHE A 181 -4.79 -3.15 -13.98
C PHE A 181 -5.48 -2.02 -13.21
N SER A 182 -4.71 -1.17 -12.52
CA SER A 182 -5.24 -0.02 -11.78
C SER A 182 -5.94 1.00 -12.70
N TRP A 183 -5.48 1.16 -13.95
CA TRP A 183 -6.12 2.02 -14.94
C TRP A 183 -7.45 1.47 -15.42
N ILE A 184 -7.52 0.18 -15.78
CA ILE A 184 -8.76 -0.48 -16.20
C ILE A 184 -9.81 -0.34 -15.09
N VAL A 185 -9.37 -0.63 -13.88
CA VAL A 185 -10.17 -0.51 -12.66
C VAL A 185 -10.64 0.93 -12.42
N GLY A 186 -9.75 1.92 -12.56
CA GLY A 186 -10.09 3.35 -12.42
C GLY A 186 -11.08 3.81 -13.49
N ALA A 187 -10.92 3.35 -14.74
CA ALA A 187 -11.84 3.63 -15.83
C ALA A 187 -13.22 3.00 -15.59
N LEU A 188 -13.28 1.74 -15.15
CA LEU A 188 -14.53 1.07 -14.77
C LEU A 188 -15.22 1.75 -13.59
N SER A 189 -14.44 2.27 -12.64
CA SER A 189 -14.91 3.02 -11.49
C SER A 189 -15.56 4.35 -11.88
N LEU A 190 -14.91 5.11 -12.75
CA LEU A 190 -15.45 6.37 -13.32
C LEU A 190 -16.70 6.10 -14.17
N LEU A 191 -16.70 5.04 -14.97
CA LEU A 191 -17.87 4.61 -15.74
C LEU A 191 -19.03 4.22 -14.82
N GLY A 192 -18.76 3.45 -13.76
CA GLY A 192 -19.76 3.07 -12.75
C GLY A 192 -20.37 4.28 -12.05
N LEU A 193 -19.54 5.25 -11.66
CA LEU A 193 -20.00 6.51 -11.08
C LEU A 193 -20.85 7.31 -12.07
N TRP A 194 -20.40 7.46 -13.31
CA TRP A 194 -21.13 8.20 -14.35
C TRP A 194 -22.48 7.54 -14.66
N LEU A 195 -22.53 6.21 -14.74
CA LEU A 195 -23.78 5.45 -14.93
C LEU A 195 -24.72 5.61 -13.73
N ALA A 196 -24.18 5.58 -12.51
CA ALA A 196 -24.95 5.78 -11.28
C ALA A 196 -25.48 7.21 -11.20
N TRP A 197 -24.67 8.22 -11.53
CA TRP A 197 -25.06 9.63 -11.59
C TRP A 197 -26.11 9.90 -12.67
N ARG A 198 -25.95 9.34 -13.88
CA ARG A 198 -26.95 9.46 -14.96
C ARG A 198 -28.29 8.82 -14.59
N ARG A 199 -28.28 7.70 -13.87
CA ARG A 199 -29.49 7.11 -13.30
C ARG A 199 -30.02 7.91 -12.10
N ALA A 200 -29.18 8.69 -11.44
CA ALA A 200 -29.51 9.46 -10.25
C ALA A 200 -30.18 10.82 -10.52
N ARG A 201 -30.80 11.05 -11.69
CA ARG A 201 -31.86 12.09 -11.80
C ARG A 201 -33.13 11.66 -11.03
N GLY A 202 -32.95 11.31 -9.74
CA GLY A 202 -33.92 10.69 -8.83
C GLY A 202 -33.40 9.46 -8.03
N GLY A 203 -32.09 9.17 -8.00
CA GLY A 203 -31.52 7.93 -7.45
C GLY A 203 -30.63 8.10 -6.20
N PRO A 204 -30.19 6.99 -5.56
CA PRO A 204 -29.60 6.95 -4.21
C PRO A 204 -28.12 7.38 -4.11
N VAL A 205 -27.54 7.99 -5.15
CA VAL A 205 -26.14 8.44 -5.13
C VAL A 205 -26.10 9.82 -4.49
N ARG A 206 -25.38 9.92 -3.38
CA ARG A 206 -25.28 11.15 -2.58
C ARG A 206 -24.20 12.06 -3.13
N GLY A 207 -24.30 13.37 -2.86
CA GLY A 207 -23.23 14.30 -3.22
C GLY A 207 -21.91 13.95 -2.52
N SER A 208 -22.01 13.46 -1.28
CA SER A 208 -20.88 12.97 -0.50
C SER A 208 -20.17 11.76 -1.12
N ASP A 209 -20.89 10.88 -1.82
CA ASP A 209 -20.29 9.75 -2.56
C ASP A 209 -19.31 10.25 -3.62
N MET A 210 -19.66 11.34 -4.31
CA MET A 210 -18.79 11.95 -5.33
C MET A 210 -17.57 12.63 -4.72
N VAL A 211 -17.75 13.31 -3.58
CA VAL A 211 -16.64 13.93 -2.83
C VAL A 211 -15.68 12.86 -2.32
N LEU A 212 -16.19 11.77 -1.75
CA LEU A 212 -15.40 10.62 -1.31
C LEU A 212 -14.60 10.02 -2.47
N LEU A 213 -15.25 9.79 -3.60
CA LEU A 213 -14.58 9.19 -4.75
C LEU A 213 -13.49 10.13 -5.32
N ALA A 214 -13.78 11.43 -5.44
CA ALA A 214 -12.78 12.43 -5.85
C ALA A 214 -11.61 12.50 -4.86
N ALA A 215 -11.92 12.44 -3.56
CA ALA A 215 -10.93 12.44 -2.49
C ALA A 215 -10.01 11.22 -2.53
N LEU A 216 -10.54 10.02 -2.82
CA LEU A 216 -9.74 8.80 -2.92
C LEU A 216 -9.07 8.61 -4.30
N LEU A 217 -9.58 9.24 -5.36
CA LEU A 217 -8.95 9.28 -6.68
C LEU A 217 -7.62 10.02 -6.68
N LEU A 218 -7.56 11.18 -6.01
CA LEU A 218 -6.35 12.01 -5.95
C LEU A 218 -5.10 11.24 -5.47
N PRO A 219 -5.11 10.54 -4.32
CA PRO A 219 -3.97 9.75 -3.88
C PRO A 219 -3.68 8.58 -4.82
N GLY A 220 -4.69 7.93 -5.40
CA GLY A 220 -4.49 6.82 -6.33
C GLY A 220 -3.85 7.21 -7.67
N VAL A 221 -4.09 8.43 -8.12
CA VAL A 221 -3.44 9.00 -9.32
C VAL A 221 -2.04 9.54 -9.01
N ARG A 222 -1.82 10.04 -7.79
CA ARG A 222 -0.54 10.62 -7.39
C ARG A 222 0.49 9.58 -6.94
N TRP A 223 0.06 8.50 -6.31
CA TRP A 223 0.93 7.51 -5.69
C TRP A 223 0.50 6.08 -6.04
N ALA A 224 1.39 5.31 -6.68
CA ALA A 224 1.10 3.96 -7.14
C ALA A 224 0.66 3.00 -6.04
N ARG A 225 1.20 3.13 -4.81
CA ARG A 225 0.76 2.31 -3.66
C ARG A 225 -0.71 2.51 -3.29
N PHE A 226 -1.30 3.64 -3.65
CA PHE A 226 -2.70 3.95 -3.36
C PHE A 226 -3.60 3.78 -4.58
N ALA A 227 -3.09 3.27 -5.70
CA ALA A 227 -3.87 3.09 -6.92
C ALA A 227 -5.07 2.13 -6.76
N VAL A 228 -5.09 1.32 -5.69
CA VAL A 228 -6.23 0.46 -5.33
C VAL A 228 -7.31 1.17 -4.52
N LEU A 229 -7.03 2.29 -3.86
CA LEU A 229 -8.03 3.00 -3.05
C LEU A 229 -9.22 3.53 -3.85
N PRO A 230 -9.01 4.16 -5.03
CA PRO A 230 -10.13 4.59 -5.85
C PRO A 230 -11.02 3.43 -6.30
N LEU A 231 -10.44 2.24 -6.53
CA LEU A 231 -11.20 1.03 -6.86
C LEU A 231 -12.13 0.64 -5.72
N LEU A 232 -11.57 0.52 -4.51
CA LEU A 232 -12.32 0.09 -3.34
C LEU A 232 -13.42 1.08 -3.00
N ALA A 233 -13.11 2.37 -3.11
CA ALA A 233 -14.09 3.44 -2.99
C ALA A 233 -15.23 3.26 -3.99
N ALA A 234 -14.88 3.07 -5.26
CA ALA A 234 -15.82 3.02 -6.36
C ALA A 234 -16.63 1.73 -6.46
N MET A 235 -16.15 0.67 -5.82
CA MET A 235 -16.65 -0.70 -5.97
C MET A 235 -18.18 -0.80 -5.76
N PRO A 236 -18.80 -0.18 -4.73
CA PRO A 236 -20.25 -0.28 -4.55
C PRO A 236 -21.04 0.31 -5.71
N TRP A 237 -20.59 1.42 -6.31
CA TRP A 237 -21.27 2.04 -7.45
C TRP A 237 -20.94 1.32 -8.76
N ALA A 238 -19.72 0.81 -8.91
CA ALA A 238 -19.35 -0.06 -10.04
C ALA A 238 -20.21 -1.33 -10.05
N ILE A 239 -20.36 -2.00 -8.90
CA ILE A 239 -21.24 -3.16 -8.76
C ILE A 239 -22.68 -2.80 -9.06
N ALA A 240 -23.21 -1.69 -8.51
CA ALA A 240 -24.58 -1.26 -8.78
C ALA A 240 -24.83 -0.94 -10.26
N GLY A 241 -23.87 -0.25 -10.90
CA GLY A 241 -23.92 0.08 -12.31
C GLY A 241 -23.87 -1.17 -13.20
N LEU A 242 -22.92 -2.07 -12.93
CA LEU A 242 -22.79 -3.36 -13.61
C LEU A 242 -24.02 -4.23 -13.40
N ALA A 243 -24.57 -4.32 -12.18
CA ALA A 243 -25.78 -5.07 -11.89
C ALA A 243 -26.98 -4.54 -12.70
N ALA A 244 -27.11 -3.21 -12.82
CA ALA A 244 -28.21 -2.61 -13.57
C ALA A 244 -28.02 -2.69 -15.10
N VAL A 245 -26.80 -2.83 -15.60
CA VAL A 245 -26.52 -3.18 -17.00
C VAL A 245 -26.79 -4.66 -17.24
N ALA A 246 -26.27 -5.50 -16.35
CA ALA A 246 -26.48 -6.94 -16.34
C ALA A 246 -27.98 -7.24 -16.30
N GLU A 247 -28.79 -6.64 -15.44
CA GLU A 247 -30.25 -6.82 -15.41
C GLU A 247 -30.92 -6.49 -16.75
N ARG A 248 -30.45 -5.43 -17.44
CA ARG A 248 -30.95 -5.04 -18.76
C ARG A 248 -30.56 -6.02 -19.86
N VAL A 249 -29.36 -6.60 -19.76
CA VAL A 249 -28.80 -7.57 -20.71
C VAL A 249 -29.31 -9.00 -20.43
N LEU A 250 -29.37 -9.42 -19.16
CA LEU A 250 -29.89 -10.70 -18.65
C LEU A 250 -31.40 -10.86 -18.87
N ARG A 251 -32.13 -9.76 -19.10
CA ARG A 251 -33.49 -9.81 -19.65
C ARG A 251 -33.54 -10.58 -20.98
N GLN A 252 -32.42 -10.69 -21.70
CA GLN A 252 -32.23 -11.64 -22.80
C GLN A 252 -31.68 -12.96 -22.25
N ARG A 253 -32.54 -14.01 -22.28
CA ARG A 253 -32.40 -15.30 -21.56
C ARG A 253 -31.09 -16.08 -21.75
N ILE A 254 -30.28 -15.76 -22.75
CA ILE A 254 -29.05 -16.51 -23.10
C ILE A 254 -27.81 -16.00 -22.34
N LEU A 255 -27.74 -14.71 -21.96
CA LEU A 255 -26.58 -14.12 -21.26
C LEU A 255 -26.60 -14.33 -19.73
N ALA A 256 -27.76 -14.71 -19.17
CA ALA A 256 -27.96 -14.89 -17.73
C ALA A 256 -27.21 -16.06 -17.09
N ARG A 257 -26.81 -17.04 -17.88
CA ARG A 257 -26.05 -18.21 -17.39
C ARG A 257 -24.55 -18.05 -17.59
N GLY A 258 -24.12 -17.25 -18.58
CA GLY A 258 -22.71 -17.10 -18.94
C GLY A 258 -21.97 -16.01 -18.16
N LEU A 259 -22.62 -14.88 -17.88
CA LEU A 259 -21.96 -13.71 -17.29
C LEU A 259 -21.38 -13.94 -15.88
N PRO A 260 -22.06 -14.66 -14.95
CA PRO A 260 -21.48 -15.00 -13.64
C PRO A 260 -20.30 -15.96 -13.78
N LEU A 261 -20.35 -16.87 -14.75
CA LEU A 261 -19.27 -17.82 -15.05
C LEU A 261 -18.05 -17.11 -15.63
N VAL A 262 -18.25 -16.14 -16.51
CA VAL A 262 -17.19 -15.28 -17.05
C VAL A 262 -16.60 -14.40 -15.96
N ALA A 263 -17.41 -13.81 -15.08
CA ALA A 263 -16.92 -13.05 -13.93
C ALA A 263 -16.11 -13.93 -12.96
N CYS A 264 -16.60 -15.13 -12.64
CA CYS A 264 -15.87 -16.10 -11.82
C CYS A 264 -14.58 -16.57 -12.51
N ALA A 265 -14.59 -16.76 -13.84
CA ALA A 265 -13.42 -17.17 -14.61
C ALA A 265 -12.38 -16.05 -14.67
N ILE A 266 -12.78 -14.80 -14.89
CA ILE A 266 -11.88 -13.64 -14.85
C ILE A 266 -11.32 -13.46 -13.44
N SER A 267 -12.14 -13.54 -12.40
CA SER A 267 -11.65 -13.51 -11.01
C SER A 267 -10.71 -14.66 -10.72
N ALA A 268 -11.01 -15.88 -11.17
CA ALA A 268 -10.14 -17.04 -11.01
C ALA A 268 -8.80 -16.85 -11.72
N VAL A 269 -8.79 -16.34 -12.96
CA VAL A 269 -7.57 -16.04 -13.74
C VAL A 269 -6.74 -14.94 -13.07
N ILE A 270 -7.36 -13.86 -12.59
CA ILE A 270 -6.67 -12.80 -11.85
C ILE A 270 -6.06 -13.36 -10.55
N ILE A 271 -6.80 -14.22 -9.85
CA ILE A 271 -6.33 -14.88 -8.62
C ILE A 271 -5.16 -15.82 -8.94
N THR A 272 -5.24 -16.66 -9.98
CA THR A 272 -4.15 -17.59 -10.34
C THR A 272 -2.93 -16.89 -10.93
N GLU A 273 -3.09 -15.80 -11.70
CA GLU A 273 -1.95 -15.00 -12.19
C GLU A 273 -1.26 -14.27 -11.03
N SER A 274 -2.03 -13.75 -10.07
CA SER A 274 -1.51 -13.14 -8.84
C SER A 274 -0.88 -14.16 -7.89
N TYR A 275 -1.31 -15.42 -7.93
CA TYR A 275 -0.72 -16.53 -7.15
C TYR A 275 0.51 -17.15 -7.83
N GLY A 276 0.56 -17.18 -9.17
CA GLY A 276 1.71 -17.69 -9.93
C GLY A 276 2.95 -16.80 -9.75
N GLN A 277 2.73 -15.51 -9.53
CA GLN A 277 3.70 -14.58 -8.97
C GLN A 277 3.69 -14.71 -7.45
N THR A 278 4.11 -15.86 -6.92
CA THR A 278 4.22 -16.12 -5.48
C THR A 278 4.83 -14.90 -4.79
N VAL A 279 3.98 -14.14 -4.09
CA VAL A 279 4.40 -13.25 -3.00
C VAL A 279 4.84 -14.19 -1.89
N ALA A 280 6.02 -14.79 -2.06
CA ALA A 280 6.75 -15.53 -1.06
C ALA A 280 7.28 -14.58 0.05
N MET A 281 6.68 -13.41 0.25
CA MET A 281 6.98 -12.55 1.38
C MET A 281 6.15 -12.99 2.58
N ARG A 282 6.54 -14.16 3.10
CA ARG A 282 6.18 -14.61 4.46
C ARG A 282 7.29 -14.09 5.38
N GLY A 283 7.11 -12.89 5.95
CA GLY A 283 8.08 -12.32 6.90
C GLY A 283 9.33 -11.72 6.26
N PHE A 284 10.43 -11.68 7.02
CA PHE A 284 11.71 -11.11 6.58
C PHE A 284 12.40 -12.07 5.60
N ASP A 285 12.45 -11.68 4.32
CA ASP A 285 13.07 -12.49 3.26
C ASP A 285 14.60 -12.34 3.27
N PHE A 286 15.26 -13.25 4.00
CA PHE A 286 16.73 -13.30 4.08
C PHE A 286 17.40 -13.59 2.74
N GLU A 287 16.71 -14.20 1.77
CA GLU A 287 17.28 -14.48 0.44
C GLU A 287 17.50 -13.21 -0.38
N ARG A 288 16.86 -12.10 0.01
CA ARG A 288 17.05 -10.77 -0.60
C ARG A 288 18.01 -9.89 0.18
N GLN A 289 18.54 -10.37 1.30
CA GLN A 289 19.44 -9.60 2.17
C GLN A 289 20.90 -10.00 1.95
N PRO A 290 21.85 -9.08 2.18
CA PRO A 290 23.27 -9.32 1.97
C PRO A 290 23.88 -10.12 3.13
N VAL A 291 23.29 -11.26 3.51
CA VAL A 291 23.69 -12.04 4.69
C VAL A 291 25.15 -12.48 4.57
N GLN A 292 25.48 -13.18 3.48
CA GLN A 292 26.83 -13.73 3.29
C GLN A 292 27.87 -12.62 3.07
N ALA A 293 27.51 -11.56 2.34
CA ALA A 293 28.37 -10.39 2.21
C ALA A 293 28.65 -9.69 3.56
N VAL A 294 27.68 -9.60 4.47
CA VAL A 294 27.90 -9.06 5.81
C VAL A 294 28.76 -9.98 6.66
N ASP A 295 28.59 -11.29 6.58
CA ASP A 295 29.45 -12.25 7.30
C ASP A 295 30.90 -12.21 6.79
N PHE A 296 31.08 -12.08 5.47
CA PHE A 296 32.38 -11.82 4.86
C PHE A 296 33.00 -10.52 5.41
N LEU A 297 32.24 -9.43 5.44
CA LEU A 297 32.72 -8.12 5.92
C LEU A 297 33.05 -8.13 7.41
N ARG A 298 32.27 -8.80 8.25
CA ARG A 298 32.59 -8.94 9.69
C ARG A 298 33.94 -9.63 9.91
N THR A 299 34.24 -10.62 9.09
CA THR A 299 35.49 -11.40 9.21
C THR A 299 36.69 -10.64 8.65
N HIS A 300 36.55 -10.00 7.49
CA HIS A 300 37.69 -9.43 6.75
C HIS A 300 37.84 -7.91 6.90
N ARG A 301 36.76 -7.21 7.28
CA ARG A 301 36.66 -5.75 7.40
C ARG A 301 35.73 -5.35 8.57
N PRO A 302 36.00 -5.78 9.82
CA PRO A 302 35.11 -5.53 10.96
C PRO A 302 34.86 -4.04 11.24
N ASN A 303 35.80 -3.17 10.84
CA ASN A 303 35.72 -1.72 11.02
C ASN A 303 35.43 -0.94 9.73
N ALA A 304 34.80 -1.59 8.74
CA ALA A 304 34.50 -1.00 7.44
C ALA A 304 33.79 0.36 7.55
N GLN A 305 34.22 1.32 6.72
CA GLN A 305 33.47 2.54 6.43
C GLN A 305 32.66 2.29 5.17
N LEU A 306 31.42 1.83 5.39
CA LEU A 306 30.61 1.18 4.38
C LEU A 306 29.68 2.16 3.65
N PHE A 307 29.87 2.28 2.34
CA PHE A 307 28.80 2.72 1.44
C PHE A 307 27.92 1.52 1.08
N HIS A 308 26.60 1.67 1.10
CA HIS A 308 25.69 0.58 0.77
C HIS A 308 24.38 1.08 0.15
N PRO A 309 23.59 0.20 -0.47
CA PRO A 309 22.31 0.54 -1.05
C PRO A 309 21.28 0.82 0.05
N TYR A 310 20.38 1.75 -0.23
CA TYR A 310 19.24 2.14 0.59
C TYR A 310 18.45 0.96 1.17
N ASN A 311 18.11 -0.01 0.33
CA ASN A 311 17.31 -1.17 0.74
C ASN A 311 18.05 -2.12 1.71
N PHE A 312 19.38 -2.08 1.79
CA PHE A 312 20.14 -2.88 2.75
C PHE A 312 20.22 -2.24 4.14
N GLY A 313 19.84 -0.96 4.29
CA GLY A 313 19.97 -0.23 5.55
C GLY A 313 19.25 -0.91 6.72
N SER A 314 18.01 -1.36 6.53
CA SER A 314 17.27 -2.06 7.60
C SER A 314 17.95 -3.35 8.05
N TYR A 315 18.44 -4.16 7.10
CA TYR A 315 19.16 -5.39 7.44
C TYR A 315 20.47 -5.10 8.15
N LEU A 316 21.21 -4.08 7.72
CA LEU A 316 22.48 -3.67 8.32
C LEU A 316 22.29 -3.17 9.76
N ILE A 317 21.20 -2.43 10.04
CA ILE A 317 20.80 -2.07 11.41
C ILE A 317 20.50 -3.32 12.24
N PHE A 318 19.68 -4.24 11.72
CA PHE A 318 19.36 -5.51 12.38
C PHE A 318 20.63 -6.32 12.70
N ALA A 319 21.55 -6.39 11.74
CA ALA A 319 22.84 -7.06 11.86
C ALA A 319 23.86 -6.27 12.71
N ARG A 320 23.53 -5.06 13.18
CA ARG A 320 24.45 -4.18 13.92
C ARG A 320 25.79 -3.99 13.20
N PHE A 321 25.76 -3.85 11.88
CA PHE A 321 26.93 -3.69 11.03
C PHE A 321 26.69 -2.60 9.98
N PRO A 322 27.65 -1.72 9.69
CA PRO A 322 28.96 -1.61 10.32
C PRO A 322 28.86 -0.99 11.73
N PRO A 323 29.91 -1.06 12.57
CA PRO A 323 29.89 -0.52 13.92
C PRO A 323 29.58 0.99 14.00
N ARG A 324 29.91 1.74 12.95
CA ARG A 324 29.68 3.19 12.86
C ARG A 324 28.27 3.58 12.38
N GLY A 325 27.40 2.60 12.15
CA GLY A 325 26.05 2.82 11.65
C GLY A 325 25.97 2.87 10.13
N VAL A 326 24.73 2.94 9.64
CA VAL A 326 24.40 2.91 8.21
C VAL A 326 24.46 4.31 7.60
N ILE A 327 24.81 4.39 6.31
CA ILE A 327 24.81 5.67 5.59
C ILE A 327 23.39 6.16 5.32
N ILE A 328 22.46 5.25 5.03
CA ILE A 328 21.06 5.55 4.75
C ILE A 328 20.19 4.31 5.03
N ASP A 329 18.91 4.48 5.32
CA ASP A 329 17.98 3.37 5.48
C ASP A 329 16.54 3.73 5.03
N PRO A 330 15.61 2.76 4.94
CA PRO A 330 14.24 2.98 4.51
C PRO A 330 13.41 4.06 5.23
N ARG A 331 13.91 4.59 6.35
CA ARG A 331 13.34 5.72 7.09
C ARG A 331 13.83 7.07 6.56
N ALA A 332 14.52 7.12 5.42
CA ALA A 332 15.11 8.30 4.79
C ALA A 332 14.21 9.54 4.83
N GLN A 333 12.93 9.38 4.45
CA GLN A 333 11.92 10.44 4.40
C GLN A 333 11.63 11.13 5.74
N THR A 334 12.07 10.55 6.86
CA THR A 334 11.78 11.05 8.21
C THR A 334 13.03 11.44 8.99
N LEU A 335 14.14 10.74 8.76
CA LEU A 335 15.37 10.88 9.56
C LEU A 335 16.46 11.70 8.87
N TYR A 336 16.41 11.88 7.55
CA TYR A 336 17.50 12.47 6.78
C TYR A 336 17.05 13.76 6.08
N PRO A 337 17.91 14.80 6.02
CA PRO A 337 17.65 15.98 5.19
C PRO A 337 17.57 15.64 3.70
N ASP A 338 16.79 16.39 2.94
CA ASP A 338 16.56 16.13 1.50
C ASP A 338 17.85 16.28 0.69
N GLU A 339 18.74 17.18 1.09
CA GLU A 339 20.04 17.39 0.46
C GLU A 339 20.94 16.17 0.64
N TYR A 340 20.90 15.55 1.82
CA TYR A 340 21.66 14.32 2.12
C TYR A 340 21.17 13.16 1.27
N VAL A 341 19.85 12.98 1.19
CA VAL A 341 19.24 11.93 0.36
C VAL A 341 19.51 12.15 -1.13
N SER A 342 19.41 13.41 -1.60
CA SER A 342 19.72 13.76 -2.99
C SER A 342 21.17 13.44 -3.34
N ARG A 343 22.10 13.81 -2.45
CA ARG A 343 23.52 13.49 -2.61
C ARG A 343 23.77 11.98 -2.63
N TYR A 344 23.04 11.22 -1.79
CA TYR A 344 23.12 9.76 -1.82
C TYR A 344 22.75 9.19 -3.18
N TYR A 345 21.60 9.59 -3.74
CA TYR A 345 21.19 9.08 -5.05
C TYR A 345 22.11 9.55 -6.17
N ALA A 346 22.61 10.79 -6.12
CA ALA A 346 23.63 11.26 -7.05
C ALA A 346 24.90 10.41 -6.99
N ALA A 347 25.38 10.03 -5.80
CA ALA A 347 26.53 9.13 -5.65
C ALA A 347 26.27 7.71 -6.18
N THR A 348 25.02 7.26 -6.27
CA THR A 348 24.71 5.95 -6.89
C THR A 348 24.77 5.94 -8.42
N SER A 349 24.64 7.12 -9.05
CA SER A 349 24.55 7.27 -10.49
C SER A 349 25.72 8.02 -11.13
N ASP A 350 26.41 8.88 -10.38
CA ASP A 350 27.55 9.68 -10.82
C ASP A 350 28.83 9.32 -10.05
N PRO A 351 29.83 8.72 -10.72
CA PRO A 351 31.12 8.40 -10.12
C PRO A 351 31.88 9.58 -9.51
N ALA A 352 31.76 10.79 -10.08
CA ALA A 352 32.46 11.96 -9.55
C ALA A 352 31.88 12.37 -8.19
N THR A 353 30.55 12.42 -8.10
CA THR A 353 29.84 12.63 -6.84
C THR A 353 30.16 11.54 -5.82
N PHE A 354 30.22 10.26 -6.26
CA PHE A 354 30.61 9.16 -5.40
C PHE A 354 32.01 9.33 -4.81
N GLU A 355 33.04 9.57 -5.63
CA GLU A 355 34.42 9.70 -5.15
C GLU A 355 34.61 10.92 -4.23
N ALA A 356 33.98 12.04 -4.56
CA ALA A 356 33.99 13.22 -3.69
C ALA A 356 33.40 12.91 -2.31
N TRP A 357 32.28 12.17 -2.27
CA TRP A 357 31.66 11.79 -1.01
C TRP A 357 32.41 10.67 -0.27
N ALA A 358 33.00 9.73 -1.00
CA ALA A 358 33.85 8.68 -0.46
C ALA A 358 35.11 9.26 0.20
N ALA A 359 35.69 10.32 -0.35
CA ALA A 359 36.80 11.03 0.27
C ALA A 359 36.36 11.74 1.57
N GLU A 360 35.23 12.44 1.55
CA GLU A 360 34.69 13.16 2.71
C GLU A 360 34.32 12.22 3.86
N MET A 361 33.53 11.19 3.55
CA MET A 361 33.03 10.21 4.53
C MET A 361 34.02 9.07 4.79
N ARG A 362 35.17 9.08 4.09
CA ARG A 362 36.25 8.09 4.19
C ARG A 362 35.77 6.65 3.96
N PHE A 363 34.91 6.46 2.96
CA PHE A 363 34.48 5.12 2.58
C PHE A 363 35.67 4.30 2.09
N ASP A 364 35.86 3.13 2.67
CA ASP A 364 36.90 2.17 2.29
C ASP A 364 36.33 0.85 1.75
N THR A 365 35.00 0.71 1.84
CA THR A 365 34.25 -0.49 1.53
C THR A 365 32.92 -0.08 0.89
N VAL A 366 32.56 -0.74 -0.20
CA VAL A 366 31.29 -0.50 -0.91
C VAL A 366 30.56 -1.82 -1.08
N LEU A 367 29.32 -1.85 -0.60
CA LEU A 367 28.36 -2.93 -0.83
C LEU A 367 27.40 -2.50 -1.93
N ILE A 368 27.20 -3.33 -2.94
CA ILE A 368 26.29 -3.07 -4.07
C ILE A 368 25.28 -4.20 -4.16
N ALA A 369 24.01 -3.88 -4.45
CA ALA A 369 23.00 -4.88 -4.78
C ALA A 369 23.21 -5.39 -6.22
N ARG A 370 23.41 -6.70 -6.38
CA ARG A 370 23.79 -7.33 -7.66
C ARG A 370 22.71 -7.18 -8.73
N GLY A 371 21.44 -7.36 -8.36
CA GLY A 371 20.29 -7.31 -9.27
C GLY A 371 19.64 -5.93 -9.43
N HIS A 372 20.08 -4.92 -8.68
CA HIS A 372 19.41 -3.62 -8.66
C HIS A 372 19.90 -2.71 -9.79
N LYS A 373 18.99 -2.26 -10.67
CA LYS A 373 19.33 -1.44 -11.84
C LYS A 373 19.89 -0.06 -11.47
N GLY A 374 19.39 0.55 -10.38
CA GLY A 374 19.80 1.90 -9.98
C GLY A 374 21.27 2.01 -9.55
N SER A 375 21.91 0.91 -9.16
CA SER A 375 23.34 0.88 -8.79
C SER A 375 24.25 0.46 -9.93
N ARG A 376 23.72 0.26 -11.14
CA ARG A 376 24.50 -0.15 -12.30
C ARG A 376 25.61 0.85 -12.66
N PRO A 377 25.38 2.18 -12.70
CA PRO A 377 26.45 3.13 -13.03
C PRO A 377 27.63 3.07 -12.05
N LEU A 378 27.33 3.09 -10.74
CA LEU A 378 28.35 2.96 -9.70
C LEU A 378 29.07 1.61 -9.77
N ARG A 379 28.36 0.50 -10.00
CA ARG A 379 28.99 -0.83 -10.15
C ARG A 379 29.97 -0.85 -11.31
N GLU A 380 29.55 -0.38 -12.48
CA GLU A 380 30.40 -0.34 -13.68
C GLU A 380 31.64 0.55 -13.48
N TYR A 381 31.51 1.63 -12.73
CA TYR A 381 32.65 2.44 -12.31
C TYR A 381 33.61 1.66 -11.40
N LEU A 382 33.10 1.04 -10.33
CA LEU A 382 33.90 0.30 -9.36
C LEU A 382 34.64 -0.89 -9.99
N GLU A 383 34.03 -1.56 -10.97
CA GLU A 383 34.64 -2.66 -11.73
C GLU A 383 35.82 -2.21 -12.61
N ARG A 384 35.78 -0.98 -13.13
CA ARG A 384 36.83 -0.41 -13.99
C ARG A 384 37.87 0.41 -13.22
N SER A 385 37.53 0.87 -12.02
CA SER A 385 38.38 1.77 -11.24
C SER A 385 39.58 1.02 -10.65
N PRO A 386 40.83 1.47 -10.89
CA PRO A 386 42.00 0.87 -10.27
C PRO A 386 42.08 1.12 -8.76
N ALA A 387 41.34 2.11 -8.24
CA ALA A 387 41.29 2.45 -6.83
C ALA A 387 40.46 1.44 -6.00
N TRP A 388 39.66 0.61 -6.65
CA TRP A 388 38.81 -0.37 -5.99
C TRP A 388 39.19 -1.80 -6.41
N ARG A 389 38.96 -2.75 -5.52
CA ARG A 389 39.15 -4.18 -5.77
C ARG A 389 37.87 -4.92 -5.42
N HIS A 390 37.40 -5.73 -6.36
CA HIS A 390 36.34 -6.69 -6.12
C HIS A 390 36.81 -7.75 -5.10
N ALA A 391 36.10 -7.87 -3.98
CA ALA A 391 36.51 -8.69 -2.84
C ALA A 391 35.59 -9.88 -2.58
N PHE A 392 34.30 -9.74 -2.86
CA PHE A 392 33.30 -10.79 -2.62
C PHE A 392 32.06 -10.58 -3.52
N THR A 393 31.43 -11.67 -3.94
CA THR A 393 30.13 -11.68 -4.62
C THR A 393 29.33 -12.89 -4.16
N ASP A 394 28.05 -12.68 -3.88
CA ASP A 394 27.05 -13.74 -3.71
C ASP A 394 25.86 -13.52 -4.68
N GLN A 395 24.71 -14.16 -4.42
CA GLN A 395 23.52 -14.01 -5.24
C GLN A 395 22.83 -12.64 -5.11
N VAL A 396 23.07 -11.93 -4.01
CA VAL A 396 22.37 -10.70 -3.61
C VAL A 396 23.25 -9.46 -3.77
N ALA A 397 24.52 -9.57 -3.42
CA ALA A 397 25.40 -8.44 -3.21
C ALA A 397 26.84 -8.66 -3.73
N ILE A 398 27.50 -7.54 -3.96
CA ILE A 398 28.90 -7.45 -4.39
C ILE A 398 29.61 -6.51 -3.42
N VAL A 399 30.81 -6.89 -2.98
CA VAL A 399 31.67 -6.08 -2.11
C VAL A 399 32.90 -5.61 -2.89
N PHE A 400 33.11 -4.31 -2.88
CA PHE A 400 34.34 -3.66 -3.32
C PHE A 400 35.07 -3.07 -2.13
N ILE A 401 36.40 -3.11 -2.21
CA ILE A 401 37.30 -2.65 -1.17
C ILE A 401 38.29 -1.67 -1.80
N ARG A 402 38.50 -0.51 -1.17
CA ARG A 402 39.47 0.48 -1.64
C ARG A 402 40.89 -0.10 -1.54
N ARG A 403 41.69 0.11 -2.59
CA ARG A 403 43.13 -0.18 -2.56
C ARG A 403 43.81 0.91 -1.73
N GLY A 404 44.65 0.48 -0.79
CA GLY A 404 45.42 1.37 0.09
C GLY A 404 46.50 2.12 -0.67
#